data_AF-A0A9X8Y8V6-F1
#
_entry.id   AF-A0A9X8Y8V6-F1
#
_cell.length_a   1.000
_cell.length_b   1.000
_cell.length_c   1.000
_cell.angle_alpha   90.00
_cell.angle_beta   90.00
_cell.angle_gamma   90.00
#
_symmetry.space_group_name_H-M   'P 1'
#
loop_
_entity.id
_entity.type
_entity.pdbx_description
1 polymer ?
#
loop_
_entity_poly.entity_id
_entity_poly.type
_entity_poly.pdbx_seq_one_letter_code
_entity_poly.pdbx_strand_id
1 'polypeptide(L)'
;MSSINKTELGFNQWSLSDKPTMEDFNADNLLADQILEEKLDKSIISSGEWTPFLYGSTTEGNPTYTARDGFYCKIGPLVVCKGSIVISSKGGMSGALKIGGLPFAAIRSFSQPSAVIRDTNLAAGHIITGTIANYTSLAIIQSSNTTGGSLQASEINDNFYFTNFSAMYITNS
;
A
#
# COMPACT_ATOMS: atom_id res chain seq x y z
N MET A 1 11.78 41.80 -23.87
CA MET A 1 12.45 40.65 -24.54
C MET A 1 12.95 39.80 -23.40
N SER A 2 12.57 38.53 -23.38
CA SER A 2 12.95 37.60 -22.31
C SER A 2 14.47 37.62 -22.11
N SER A 3 14.92 37.52 -20.85
CA SER A 3 16.35 37.52 -20.57
C SER A 3 17.03 36.39 -21.34
N ILE A 4 18.16 36.70 -21.97
CA ILE A 4 19.04 35.71 -22.61
C ILE A 4 19.73 34.82 -21.56
N ASN A 5 19.82 35.28 -20.32
CA ASN A 5 20.39 34.54 -19.21
C ASN A 5 19.26 33.89 -18.41
N LYS A 6 19.40 32.60 -18.13
CA LYS A 6 18.43 31.82 -17.37
C LYS A 6 19.09 31.19 -16.16
N THR A 7 18.33 31.04 -15.08
CA THR A 7 18.73 30.18 -13.95
C THR A 7 18.72 28.71 -14.35
N GLU A 8 19.27 27.81 -13.52
CA GLU A 8 19.20 26.35 -13.75
C GLU A 8 17.77 25.82 -13.84
N LEU A 9 16.81 26.54 -13.23
CA LEU A 9 15.39 26.22 -13.27
C LEU A 9 14.66 26.93 -14.42
N GLY A 10 15.36 27.66 -15.29
CA GLY A 10 14.79 28.31 -16.47
C GLY A 10 14.20 29.71 -16.26
N PHE A 11 14.19 30.24 -15.03
CA PHE A 11 13.74 31.62 -14.74
C PHE A 11 14.65 32.67 -15.41
N ASN A 12 14.09 33.82 -15.80
CA ASN A 12 14.88 34.95 -16.29
C ASN A 12 15.89 35.44 -15.23
N GLN A 13 17.13 35.62 -15.66
CA GLN A 13 18.18 36.25 -14.86
C GLN A 13 18.55 37.60 -15.46
N TRP A 14 18.23 38.69 -14.75
CA TRP A 14 18.39 40.05 -15.26
C TRP A 14 19.78 40.62 -14.99
N SER A 15 20.28 41.40 -15.94
CA SER A 15 21.51 42.17 -15.89
C SER A 15 21.19 43.68 -15.95
N LEU A 16 22.19 44.52 -15.65
CA LEU A 16 22.01 45.99 -15.59
C LEU A 16 21.54 46.62 -16.91
N SER A 17 21.76 45.96 -18.06
CA SER A 17 21.32 46.44 -19.38
C SER A 17 19.89 46.05 -19.74
N ASP A 18 19.24 45.19 -18.96
CA ASP A 18 17.96 44.60 -19.33
C ASP A 18 16.77 45.51 -18.98
N LYS A 19 15.69 45.35 -19.75
CA LYS A 19 14.42 46.09 -19.57
C LYS A 19 13.28 45.08 -19.44
N PRO A 20 13.07 44.49 -18.25
CA PRO A 20 12.05 43.47 -18.06
C PRO A 20 10.66 44.03 -18.31
N THR A 21 9.82 43.21 -18.95
CA THR A 21 8.43 43.53 -19.25
C THR A 21 7.49 42.70 -18.39
N MET A 22 6.21 43.11 -18.30
CA MET A 22 5.18 42.33 -17.60
C MET A 22 5.06 40.90 -18.15
N GLU A 23 5.25 40.73 -19.45
CA GLU A 23 5.22 39.42 -20.10
C GLU A 23 6.35 38.50 -19.60
N ASP A 24 7.53 39.07 -19.34
CA ASP A 24 8.67 38.30 -18.81
C ASP A 24 8.40 37.81 -17.39
N PHE A 25 7.78 38.65 -16.54
CA PHE A 25 7.37 38.24 -15.19
C PHE A 25 6.24 37.20 -15.21
N ASN A 26 5.27 37.33 -16.12
CA ASN A 26 4.21 36.34 -16.29
C ASN A 26 4.76 34.98 -16.75
N ALA A 27 5.77 34.98 -17.62
CA ALA A 27 6.45 33.76 -18.06
C ALA A 27 7.19 33.07 -16.91
N ASP A 28 7.88 33.84 -16.05
CA ASP A 28 8.53 33.29 -14.86
C ASP A 28 7.50 32.76 -13.85
N ASN A 29 6.38 33.46 -13.63
CA ASN A 29 5.32 32.97 -12.75
C ASN A 29 4.72 31.65 -13.26
N LEU A 30 4.44 31.56 -14.56
CA LEU A 30 3.94 30.32 -15.17
C LEU A 30 4.93 29.16 -15.02
N LEU A 31 6.23 29.44 -15.19
CA LEU A 31 7.28 28.44 -14.99
C LEU A 31 7.38 28.02 -13.51
N ALA A 32 7.22 28.95 -12.57
CA ALA A 32 7.18 28.63 -11.14
C ALA A 32 6.02 27.69 -10.81
N ASP A 33 4.83 27.98 -11.34
CA ASP A 33 3.64 27.13 -11.16
C ASP A 33 3.87 25.73 -11.74
N GLN A 34 4.43 25.62 -12.96
CA GLN A 34 4.75 24.34 -13.58
C GLN A 34 5.77 23.51 -12.78
N ILE A 35 6.85 24.15 -12.31
CA ILE A 35 7.88 23.47 -11.50
C ILE A 35 7.31 23.05 -10.14
N LEU A 36 6.45 23.88 -9.56
CA LEU A 36 5.79 23.59 -8.29
C LEU A 36 4.86 22.37 -8.45
N GLU A 37 4.02 22.36 -9.48
CA GLU A 37 3.15 21.23 -9.81
C GLU A 37 3.95 19.95 -10.06
N GLU A 38 5.02 20.00 -10.86
CA GLU A 38 5.86 18.81 -11.11
C GLU A 38 6.49 18.26 -9.82
N LYS A 39 6.98 19.13 -8.93
CA LYS A 39 7.60 18.73 -7.66
C LYS A 39 6.60 18.18 -6.66
N LEU A 40 5.38 18.72 -6.63
CA LEU A 40 4.29 18.23 -5.78
C LEU A 40 3.79 16.85 -6.24
N ASP A 41 3.70 16.63 -7.55
CA ASP A 41 3.15 15.39 -8.12
C ASP A 41 4.12 14.20 -8.01
N LYS A 42 5.43 14.42 -8.20
CA LYS A 42 6.43 13.32 -8.12
C LYS A 42 6.86 12.92 -6.71
N SER A 43 6.81 13.82 -5.72
CA SER A 43 7.57 13.63 -4.48
C SER A 43 6.78 13.11 -3.28
N ILE A 44 5.45 13.21 -3.27
CA ILE A 44 4.72 13.03 -2.00
C ILE A 44 3.69 11.91 -2.05
N ILE A 45 2.94 11.72 -3.14
CA ILE A 45 1.82 10.79 -3.15
C ILE A 45 1.84 9.90 -4.39
N SER A 46 1.81 8.58 -4.21
CA SER A 46 1.55 7.62 -5.29
C SER A 46 0.39 6.71 -4.92
N SER A 47 -0.47 6.38 -5.88
CA SER A 47 -1.60 5.49 -5.64
C SER A 47 -1.77 4.54 -6.81
N GLY A 48 -2.40 3.40 -6.55
CA GLY A 48 -2.60 2.41 -7.58
C GLY A 48 -3.29 1.16 -7.07
N GLU A 49 -3.57 0.28 -8.03
CA GLU A 49 -4.10 -1.04 -7.74
C GLU A 49 -2.95 -2.01 -7.42
N TRP A 50 -3.26 -3.02 -6.62
CA TRP A 50 -2.36 -4.13 -6.33
C TRP A 50 -3.16 -5.42 -6.17
N THR A 51 -2.55 -6.56 -6.48
CA THR A 51 -3.24 -7.85 -6.45
C THR A 51 -2.74 -8.70 -5.29
N PRO A 52 -3.39 -8.66 -4.11
CA PRO A 52 -2.99 -9.49 -2.96
C PRO A 52 -3.10 -10.97 -3.29
N PHE A 53 -2.29 -11.81 -2.62
CA PHE A 53 -2.46 -13.27 -2.67
C PHE A 53 -2.39 -13.88 -1.27
N LEU A 54 -3.16 -14.95 -1.06
CA LEU A 54 -3.20 -15.73 0.16
C LEU A 54 -2.27 -16.93 0.03
N TYR A 55 -1.52 -17.24 1.08
CA TYR A 55 -0.63 -18.42 1.10
C TYR A 55 -0.42 -18.96 2.52
N GLY A 56 -0.07 -20.24 2.61
CA GLY A 56 0.37 -20.89 3.84
C GLY A 56 1.89 -20.83 4.04
N SER A 57 2.36 -20.66 5.27
CA SER A 57 3.79 -20.52 5.57
C SER A 57 4.61 -21.79 5.40
N THR A 58 3.98 -22.96 5.50
CA THR A 58 4.66 -24.28 5.39
C THR A 58 4.51 -24.83 3.98
N THR A 59 3.32 -24.69 3.39
CA THR A 59 3.06 -24.95 1.98
C THR A 59 2.23 -23.80 1.46
N GLU A 60 2.75 -23.08 0.46
CA GLU A 60 2.07 -21.90 -0.08
C GLU A 60 0.66 -22.24 -0.58
N GLY A 61 0.51 -23.41 -1.20
CA GLY A 61 -0.72 -23.88 -1.82
C GLY A 61 -1.00 -23.21 -3.16
N ASN A 62 -2.08 -23.63 -3.83
CA ASN A 62 -2.56 -23.04 -5.07
C ASN A 62 -4.04 -22.65 -4.98
N PRO A 63 -4.38 -21.58 -4.24
CA PRO A 63 -5.77 -21.25 -3.96
C PRO A 63 -6.53 -20.86 -5.23
N THR A 64 -7.79 -21.29 -5.33
CA THR A 64 -8.70 -20.82 -6.39
C THR A 64 -9.42 -19.59 -5.90
N TYR A 65 -9.25 -18.47 -6.59
CA TYR A 65 -9.78 -17.17 -6.16
C TYR A 65 -11.08 -16.83 -6.85
N THR A 66 -12.02 -16.28 -6.09
CA THR A 66 -13.23 -15.63 -6.62
C THR A 66 -13.13 -14.11 -6.57
N ALA A 67 -12.24 -13.54 -5.74
CA ALA A 67 -11.89 -12.11 -5.72
C ALA A 67 -10.46 -11.86 -5.20
N ARG A 68 -9.73 -10.90 -5.80
CA ARG A 68 -8.36 -10.48 -5.42
C ARG A 68 -8.10 -9.01 -5.77
N ASP A 69 -8.84 -8.12 -5.13
CA ASP A 69 -8.78 -6.70 -5.45
C ASP A 69 -8.05 -5.94 -4.35
N GLY A 70 -7.19 -5.00 -4.74
CA GLY A 70 -6.41 -4.21 -3.81
C GLY A 70 -6.16 -2.80 -4.35
N PHE A 71 -6.14 -1.84 -3.44
CA PHE A 71 -5.78 -0.45 -3.73
C PHE A 71 -4.82 0.06 -2.66
N TYR A 72 -3.89 0.93 -3.04
CA TYR A 72 -2.97 1.56 -2.11
C TYR A 72 -2.82 3.06 -2.39
N CYS A 73 -2.45 3.78 -1.33
CA CYS A 73 -1.95 5.14 -1.37
C CYS A 73 -0.67 5.19 -0.52
N LYS A 74 0.43 5.64 -1.12
CA LYS A 74 1.71 5.89 -0.47
C LYS A 74 1.90 7.39 -0.37
N ILE A 75 2.16 7.88 0.84
CA ILE A 75 2.46 9.27 1.13
C ILE A 75 3.86 9.33 1.76
N GLY A 76 4.87 9.75 1.00
CA GLY A 76 6.27 9.62 1.41
C GLY A 76 6.61 8.16 1.77
N PRO A 77 7.08 7.84 2.98
CA PRO A 77 7.34 6.47 3.42
C PRO A 77 6.09 5.77 4.02
N LEU A 78 4.98 6.46 4.23
CA LEU A 78 3.75 5.87 4.78
C LEU A 78 2.94 5.22 3.67
N VAL A 79 2.53 3.96 3.84
CA VAL A 79 1.62 3.26 2.93
C VAL A 79 0.35 2.90 3.66
N VAL A 80 -0.78 3.26 3.06
CA VAL A 80 -2.11 2.76 3.40
C VAL A 80 -2.57 1.88 2.26
N CYS A 81 -2.80 0.60 2.52
CA CYS A 81 -3.40 -0.29 1.55
C CYS A 81 -4.71 -0.87 2.07
N LYS A 82 -5.60 -1.20 1.15
CA LYS A 82 -6.80 -1.98 1.40
C LYS A 82 -6.93 -3.09 0.37
N GLY A 83 -7.67 -4.13 0.70
CA GLY A 83 -8.00 -5.16 -0.28
C GLY A 83 -9.10 -6.11 0.17
N SER A 84 -9.40 -7.06 -0.71
CA SER A 84 -10.28 -8.18 -0.47
C SER A 84 -9.75 -9.42 -1.16
N ILE A 85 -9.78 -10.54 -0.44
CA ILE A 85 -9.46 -11.87 -0.94
C ILE A 85 -10.63 -12.78 -0.60
N VAL A 86 -11.16 -13.45 -1.62
CA VAL A 86 -12.12 -14.54 -1.44
C VAL A 86 -11.63 -15.72 -2.26
N ILE A 87 -11.62 -16.90 -1.64
CA ILE A 87 -11.25 -18.15 -2.29
C ILE A 87 -12.43 -19.12 -2.31
N SER A 88 -12.45 -20.02 -3.28
CA SER A 88 -13.36 -21.17 -3.34
C SER A 88 -12.64 -22.51 -3.11
N SER A 89 -11.31 -22.48 -3.01
CA SER A 89 -10.47 -23.62 -2.65
C SER A 89 -9.14 -23.15 -2.08
N LYS A 90 -8.68 -23.81 -1.02
CA LYS A 90 -7.35 -23.57 -0.42
C LYS A 90 -6.20 -24.11 -1.26
N GLY A 91 -6.47 -25.01 -2.21
CA GLY A 91 -5.44 -25.59 -3.07
C GLY A 91 -4.27 -26.24 -2.31
N GLY A 92 -4.55 -26.88 -1.17
CA GLY A 92 -3.55 -27.60 -0.38
C GLY A 92 -2.60 -26.73 0.45
N MET A 93 -2.89 -25.43 0.66
CA MET A 93 -2.06 -24.59 1.52
C MET A 93 -1.98 -25.14 2.97
N SER A 94 -0.84 -24.96 3.63
CA SER A 94 -0.61 -25.44 5.00
C SER A 94 0.27 -24.48 5.83
N GLY A 95 0.13 -24.55 7.16
CA GLY A 95 0.80 -23.65 8.10
C GLY A 95 0.06 -22.33 8.33
N ALA A 96 0.79 -21.32 8.81
CA ALA A 96 0.24 -20.02 9.15
C ALA A 96 -0.22 -19.26 7.89
N LEU A 97 -1.43 -18.71 7.93
CA LEU A 97 -2.01 -17.92 6.86
C LEU A 97 -1.34 -16.55 6.77
N LYS A 98 -0.94 -16.20 5.54
CA LYS A 98 -0.33 -14.91 5.23
C LYS A 98 -0.90 -14.35 3.93
N ILE A 99 -0.87 -13.03 3.83
CA ILE A 99 -1.19 -12.28 2.61
C ILE A 99 0.10 -11.69 2.07
N GLY A 100 0.45 -12.08 0.86
CA GLY A 100 1.58 -11.55 0.13
C GLY A 100 1.16 -10.53 -0.93
N GLY A 101 2.16 -10.00 -1.61
CA GLY A 101 1.97 -9.06 -2.72
C GLY A 101 1.85 -7.61 -2.27
N LEU A 102 2.28 -7.27 -1.04
CA LEU A 102 2.26 -5.88 -0.57
C LEU A 102 2.83 -4.93 -1.63
N PRO A 103 2.18 -3.78 -1.91
CA PRO A 103 2.60 -2.84 -2.95
C PRO A 103 4.06 -2.39 -2.81
N PHE A 104 4.52 -2.28 -1.56
CA PHE A 104 5.88 -1.91 -1.19
C PHE A 104 6.33 -2.70 0.03
N ALA A 105 7.63 -2.92 0.14
CA ALA A 105 8.21 -3.62 1.29
C ALA A 105 8.07 -2.80 2.58
N ALA A 106 7.38 -3.36 3.57
CA ALA A 106 7.13 -2.78 4.89
C ALA A 106 8.31 -2.96 5.84
N ILE A 107 8.71 -1.94 6.59
CA ILE A 107 9.79 -2.02 7.60
C ILE A 107 9.21 -2.11 9.01
N ARG A 108 8.07 -1.44 9.22
CA ARG A 108 7.37 -1.39 10.50
C ARG A 108 5.86 -1.37 10.25
N SER A 109 5.11 -2.11 11.06
CA SER A 109 3.66 -1.93 11.18
C SER A 109 3.37 -0.62 11.89
N PHE A 110 2.39 0.13 11.38
CA PHE A 110 1.87 1.32 12.07
C PHE A 110 0.51 1.04 12.75
N SER A 111 -0.25 0.06 12.25
CA SER A 111 -1.52 -0.38 12.85
C SER A 111 -1.75 -1.89 12.68
N GLN A 112 -2.64 -2.45 13.50
CA GLN A 112 -3.20 -3.79 13.25
C GLN A 112 -4.29 -3.69 12.16
N PRO A 113 -4.20 -4.46 11.07
CA PRO A 113 -5.25 -4.58 10.09
C PRO A 113 -6.62 -4.95 10.67
N SER A 114 -7.65 -4.15 10.35
CA SER A 114 -9.05 -4.55 10.49
C SER A 114 -9.49 -5.31 9.24
N ALA A 115 -10.27 -6.37 9.38
CA ALA A 115 -10.86 -7.09 8.26
C ALA A 115 -12.21 -7.72 8.63
N VAL A 116 -13.05 -7.99 7.62
CA VAL A 116 -14.24 -8.85 7.76
C VAL A 116 -13.85 -10.25 7.35
N ILE A 117 -14.00 -11.20 8.27
CA ILE A 117 -13.51 -12.57 8.12
C ILE A 117 -14.66 -13.54 8.39
N ARG A 118 -14.84 -14.51 7.48
CA ARG A 118 -15.88 -15.55 7.58
C ARG A 118 -15.35 -16.92 7.14
N ASP A 119 -16.15 -17.95 7.38
CA ASP A 119 -15.87 -19.32 6.96
C ASP A 119 -14.59 -19.90 7.59
N THR A 120 -14.44 -19.66 8.89
CA THR A 120 -13.41 -20.25 9.74
C THR A 120 -13.98 -21.43 10.56
N ASN A 121 -13.08 -22.30 11.01
CA ASN A 121 -13.38 -23.44 11.89
C ASN A 121 -12.97 -23.15 13.35
N LEU A 122 -12.98 -21.86 13.73
CA LEU A 122 -12.62 -21.45 15.08
C LEU A 122 -13.81 -21.58 16.04
N ALA A 123 -13.51 -21.91 17.29
CA ALA A 123 -14.52 -21.88 18.35
C ALA A 123 -15.01 -20.44 18.61
N ALA A 124 -16.19 -20.30 19.21
CA ALA A 124 -16.72 -19.00 19.60
C ALA A 124 -15.74 -18.22 20.50
N GLY A 125 -15.73 -16.89 20.37
CA GLY A 125 -14.89 -16.01 21.19
C GLY A 125 -13.50 -15.69 20.60
N HIS A 126 -13.16 -16.24 19.44
CA HIS A 126 -11.97 -15.80 18.70
C HIS A 126 -12.23 -14.47 17.99
N ILE A 127 -11.27 -13.56 18.11
CA ILE A 127 -11.11 -12.37 17.29
C ILE A 127 -10.00 -12.66 16.29
N ILE A 128 -10.20 -12.24 15.05
CA ILE A 128 -9.20 -12.37 14.00
C ILE A 128 -8.81 -10.97 13.54
N THR A 129 -7.50 -10.73 13.47
CA THR A 129 -6.88 -9.45 13.10
C THR A 129 -5.72 -9.71 12.15
N GLY A 130 -5.07 -8.66 11.65
CA GLY A 130 -3.79 -8.79 10.95
C GLY A 130 -2.62 -8.17 11.71
N THR A 131 -1.43 -8.46 11.24
CA THR A 131 -0.20 -7.71 11.55
C THR A 131 0.77 -7.84 10.36
N ILE A 132 1.73 -6.93 10.19
CA ILE A 132 2.83 -7.18 9.23
C ILE A 132 3.65 -8.35 9.80
N ALA A 133 3.75 -9.43 9.04
CA ALA A 133 4.53 -10.61 9.44
C ALA A 133 6.01 -10.41 9.15
N ASN A 134 6.30 -9.90 7.95
CA ASN A 134 7.62 -9.70 7.36
C ASN A 134 7.55 -8.52 6.39
N TYR A 135 8.71 -8.11 5.84
CA TYR A 135 8.77 -6.97 4.93
C TYR A 135 7.82 -7.05 3.72
N THR A 136 7.34 -8.23 3.34
CA THR A 136 6.55 -8.41 2.11
C THR A 136 5.16 -9.02 2.36
N SER A 137 4.76 -9.25 3.62
CA SER A 137 3.51 -9.96 3.92
C SER A 137 2.81 -9.50 5.20
N LEU A 138 1.48 -9.65 5.20
CA LEU A 138 0.63 -9.57 6.38
C LEU A 138 0.43 -10.98 6.93
N ALA A 139 0.55 -11.17 8.24
CA ALA A 139 0.06 -12.35 8.94
C ALA A 139 -1.38 -12.10 9.35
N ILE A 140 -2.19 -13.15 9.28
CA ILE A 140 -3.52 -13.18 9.88
C ILE A 140 -3.38 -13.82 11.26
N ILE A 141 -3.81 -13.13 12.30
CA ILE A 141 -3.64 -13.51 13.71
C ILE A 141 -5.02 -13.77 14.29
N GLN A 142 -5.14 -14.83 15.07
CA GLN A 142 -6.30 -15.11 15.90
C GLN A 142 -5.95 -14.93 17.38
N SER A 143 -6.94 -14.53 18.17
CA SER A 143 -6.81 -14.39 19.62
C SER A 143 -8.14 -14.68 20.30
N SER A 144 -8.09 -15.39 21.42
CA SER A 144 -9.18 -15.62 22.36
C SER A 144 -8.66 -15.45 23.79
N ASN A 145 -9.50 -15.71 24.78
CA ASN A 145 -9.11 -15.68 26.19
C ASN A 145 -8.15 -16.81 26.61
N THR A 146 -7.93 -17.82 25.76
CA THR A 146 -7.09 -18.99 26.07
C THR A 146 -6.07 -19.32 25.00
N THR A 147 -6.14 -18.69 23.83
CA THR A 147 -5.33 -19.06 22.66
C THR A 147 -5.00 -17.82 21.84
N GLY A 148 -3.75 -17.70 21.39
CA GLY A 148 -3.32 -16.61 20.51
C GLY A 148 -2.21 -17.07 19.58
N GLY A 149 -2.21 -16.58 18.34
CA GLY A 149 -1.19 -16.95 17.36
C GLY A 149 -1.61 -16.67 15.93
N SER A 150 -0.82 -17.12 14.96
CA SER A 150 -1.22 -17.05 13.56
C SER A 150 -2.43 -17.94 13.29
N LEU A 151 -3.39 -17.44 12.52
CA LEU A 151 -4.46 -18.23 11.94
C LEU A 151 -3.82 -19.29 11.03
N GLN A 152 -4.20 -20.55 11.18
CA GLN A 152 -3.67 -21.66 10.41
C GLN A 152 -4.58 -21.98 9.22
N ALA A 153 -3.99 -22.54 8.16
CA ALA A 153 -4.74 -23.04 7.01
C ALA A 153 -5.75 -24.15 7.34
N SER A 154 -5.52 -24.89 8.43
CA SER A 154 -6.47 -25.88 8.96
C SER A 154 -7.70 -25.25 9.61
N GLU A 155 -7.63 -23.97 9.98
CA GLU A 155 -8.68 -23.24 10.70
C GLU A 155 -9.57 -22.41 9.78
N ILE A 156 -9.38 -22.51 8.47
CA ILE A 156 -10.22 -21.89 7.45
C ILE A 156 -10.81 -22.95 6.51
N ASN A 157 -11.99 -22.69 5.96
CA ASN A 157 -12.64 -23.53 4.96
C ASN A 157 -12.20 -23.15 3.53
N ASP A 158 -12.59 -23.96 2.55
CA ASP A 158 -12.28 -23.71 1.13
C ASP A 158 -12.93 -22.43 0.59
N ASN A 159 -14.10 -22.06 1.13
CA ASN A 159 -14.81 -20.83 0.80
C ASN A 159 -14.41 -19.66 1.73
N PHE A 160 -13.13 -19.49 2.03
CA PHE A 160 -12.69 -18.49 2.99
C PHE A 160 -12.90 -17.05 2.47
N TYR A 161 -13.49 -16.19 3.30
CA TYR A 161 -13.71 -14.78 3.01
C TYR A 161 -12.83 -13.90 3.90
N PHE A 162 -11.97 -13.11 3.28
CA PHE A 162 -11.14 -12.11 3.93
C PHE A 162 -11.27 -10.76 3.19
N THR A 163 -12.24 -9.96 3.60
CA THR A 163 -12.69 -8.77 2.84
C THR A 163 -12.56 -7.50 3.65
N ASN A 164 -12.53 -6.35 2.95
CA ASN A 164 -12.40 -5.03 3.57
C ASN A 164 -11.20 -4.91 4.52
N PHE A 165 -10.11 -5.62 4.20
CA PHE A 165 -8.92 -5.53 5.01
C PHE A 165 -8.17 -4.24 4.70
N SER A 166 -7.58 -3.63 5.71
CA SER A 166 -6.72 -2.45 5.56
C SER A 166 -5.42 -2.64 6.31
N ALA A 167 -4.32 -2.09 5.82
CA ALA A 167 -3.06 -2.09 6.54
C ALA A 167 -2.38 -0.73 6.38
N MET A 168 -1.72 -0.30 7.46
CA MET A 168 -0.90 0.90 7.48
C MET A 168 0.51 0.54 7.94
N TYR A 169 1.50 0.90 7.13
CA TYR A 169 2.89 0.55 7.38
C TYR A 169 3.86 1.55 6.78
N ILE A 170 5.11 1.49 7.22
CA ILE A 170 6.19 2.35 6.73
C ILE A 170 7.10 1.55 5.78
N THR A 171 7.55 2.17 4.68
CA THR A 171 8.53 1.64 3.73
C THR A 171 9.85 2.39 3.83
N ASN A 172 10.88 1.94 3.11
CA ASN A 172 12.05 2.79 2.86
C ASN A 172 11.60 4.00 2.02
N SER A 173 12.28 5.13 2.23
CA SER A 173 12.10 6.38 1.48
C SER A 173 12.35 6.18 0.00
#